data_AF-A0A8H7ZDH9-F1
#
_entry.id   AF-A0A8H7ZDH9-F1
#
_cell.length_a   1.000
_cell.length_b   1.000
_cell.length_c   1.000
_cell.angle_alpha   90.00
_cell.angle_beta   90.00
_cell.angle_gamma   90.00
#
_symmetry.space_group_name_H-M   'P 1'
#
loop_
_entity.id
_entity.type
_entity.pdbx_description
1 polymer ?
#
loop_
_entity_poly.entity_id
_entity_poly.type
_entity_poly.pdbx_seq_one_letter_code
_entity_poly.pdbx_strand_id
1 'polypeptide(L)'
;MSSAAPKWYQSQDAAVPKQTRKTSRPQKLRASLVPGTVLILLAGRFRGKRVVYLKNLEDNTLLVSGPFKVNGVPLRRVNARYVIATSTKVNVEGVDVSKFNVEYFAREQKPKSKKSEAEFFEEAPAKKEIKSERVADQKSVDAALLSEIKKTPLLKQYLAASFSLKNGDRPHLLKF
;
A
#
# COMPACT_ATOMS: atom_id res chain seq x y z
N MET A 1 -30.86 -17.38 -31.01
CA MET A 1 -31.36 -17.85 -29.70
C MET A 1 -32.23 -16.74 -29.12
N SER A 2 -33.56 -16.86 -29.21
CA SER A 2 -34.50 -15.90 -28.61
C SER A 2 -34.45 -16.05 -27.08
N SER A 3 -34.11 -15.00 -26.35
CA SER A 3 -34.18 -15.04 -24.88
C SER A 3 -35.64 -14.90 -24.44
N ALA A 4 -36.10 -15.79 -23.57
CA ALA A 4 -37.44 -15.71 -22.98
C ALA A 4 -37.64 -14.37 -22.25
N ALA A 5 -38.79 -13.73 -22.45
CA ALA A 5 -39.09 -12.45 -21.82
C ALA A 5 -39.21 -12.60 -20.29
N PRO A 6 -38.75 -11.61 -19.49
CA PRO A 6 -38.89 -11.65 -18.04
C PRO A 6 -40.37 -11.66 -17.64
N LYS A 7 -40.70 -12.41 -16.58
CA LYS A 7 -42.07 -12.54 -16.05
C LYS A 7 -42.62 -11.23 -15.44
N TRP A 8 -41.76 -10.25 -15.20
CA TRP A 8 -42.09 -8.98 -14.56
C TRP A 8 -41.47 -7.81 -15.33
N TYR A 9 -42.24 -6.72 -15.51
CA TYR A 9 -41.77 -5.45 -16.08
C TYR A 9 -42.02 -4.31 -15.09
N GLN A 10 -41.16 -3.30 -15.11
CA GLN A 10 -41.32 -2.10 -14.28
C GLN A 10 -42.43 -1.21 -14.86
N SER A 11 -43.14 -0.46 -14.01
CA SER A 11 -44.22 0.43 -14.45
C SER A 11 -43.72 1.67 -15.20
N GLN A 12 -42.45 2.04 -15.02
CA GLN A 12 -41.79 3.15 -15.70
C GLN A 12 -40.39 2.72 -16.13
N ASP A 13 -39.97 3.13 -17.32
CA ASP A 13 -38.61 2.90 -17.80
C ASP A 13 -37.61 3.79 -17.06
N ALA A 14 -36.50 3.21 -16.62
CA ALA A 14 -35.39 3.97 -16.06
C ALA A 14 -34.68 4.77 -17.17
N ALA A 15 -34.42 6.05 -16.93
CA ALA A 15 -33.70 6.89 -17.87
C ALA A 15 -32.29 6.32 -18.17
N VAL A 16 -31.97 6.13 -19.44
CA VAL A 16 -30.66 5.62 -19.86
C VAL A 16 -29.61 6.73 -19.73
N PRO A 17 -28.48 6.49 -19.01
CA PRO A 17 -27.42 7.47 -18.89
C PRO A 17 -26.78 7.74 -20.26
N LYS A 18 -26.53 9.02 -20.57
CA LYS A 18 -25.89 9.43 -21.82
C LYS A 18 -24.46 8.87 -21.90
N GLN A 19 -24.06 8.43 -23.09
CA GLN A 19 -22.71 7.96 -23.35
C GLN A 19 -21.69 9.07 -23.13
N THR A 20 -20.75 8.88 -22.19
CA THR A 20 -19.70 9.86 -21.88
C THR A 20 -18.40 9.46 -22.57
N ARG A 21 -17.69 10.40 -23.21
CA ARG A 21 -16.39 10.16 -23.87
C ARG A 21 -15.19 10.32 -22.93
N LYS A 22 -15.35 10.05 -21.63
CA LYS A 22 -14.26 10.18 -20.65
C LYS A 22 -13.38 8.94 -20.69
N THR A 23 -12.09 9.11 -21.01
CA THR A 23 -11.09 8.03 -20.99
C THR A 23 -10.27 8.07 -19.70
N SER A 24 -10.07 6.91 -19.06
CA SER A 24 -9.14 6.80 -17.93
C SER A 24 -7.70 7.02 -18.41
N ARG A 25 -6.99 7.97 -17.80
CA ARG A 25 -5.58 8.23 -18.10
C ARG A 25 -4.70 7.55 -17.05
N PRO A 26 -3.62 6.86 -17.43
CA PRO A 26 -2.71 6.25 -16.47
C PRO A 26 -2.05 7.33 -15.60
N GLN A 27 -1.84 7.02 -14.32
CA GLN A 27 -1.25 7.97 -13.39
C GLN A 27 0.27 8.04 -13.61
N LYS A 28 0.78 9.23 -13.90
CA LYS A 28 2.23 9.48 -13.94
C LYS A 28 2.77 9.68 -12.53
N LEU A 29 3.80 8.92 -12.15
CA LEU A 29 4.51 9.14 -10.89
C LEU A 29 5.37 10.41 -10.95
N ARG A 30 5.57 11.02 -9.78
CA ARG A 30 6.46 12.18 -9.61
C ARG A 30 7.91 11.74 -9.84
N ALA A 31 8.75 12.63 -10.40
CA ALA A 31 10.15 12.32 -10.68
C ALA A 31 10.98 11.96 -9.42
N SER A 32 10.55 12.39 -8.23
CA SER A 32 11.21 12.06 -6.96
C SER A 32 10.97 10.60 -6.51
N LEU A 33 9.95 9.93 -7.03
CA LEU A 33 9.62 8.55 -6.69
C LEU A 33 10.40 7.58 -7.59
N VAL A 34 11.64 7.33 -7.21
CA VAL A 34 12.54 6.37 -7.86
C VAL A 34 12.71 5.15 -6.95
N PRO A 35 12.69 3.91 -7.47
CA PRO A 35 12.98 2.72 -6.67
C PRO A 35 14.22 2.90 -5.78
N GLY A 36 14.09 2.56 -4.50
CA GLY A 36 15.14 2.77 -3.49
C GLY A 36 15.09 4.09 -2.73
N THR A 37 14.30 5.07 -3.17
CA THR A 37 14.08 6.30 -2.41
C THR A 37 13.43 5.99 -1.06
N VAL A 38 13.91 6.64 0.00
CA VAL A 38 13.27 6.59 1.32
C VAL A 38 12.04 7.49 1.33
N LEU A 39 10.95 6.94 1.85
CA LEU A 39 9.62 7.51 1.86
C LEU A 39 9.16 7.74 3.29
N ILE A 40 8.52 8.89 3.56
CA ILE A 40 7.82 9.13 4.81
C ILE A 40 6.33 8.89 4.58
N LEU A 41 5.75 7.96 5.32
CA LEU A 41 4.30 7.69 5.27
C LEU A 41 3.54 8.77 6.04
N LEU A 42 2.52 9.36 5.43
CA LEU A 42 1.71 10.41 6.07
C LEU A 42 0.41 9.87 6.67
N ALA A 43 -0.15 8.81 6.09
CA ALA A 43 -1.48 8.31 6.44
C ALA A 43 -1.45 6.84 6.91
N GLY A 44 -2.47 6.47 7.67
CA GLY A 44 -2.69 5.10 8.15
C GLY A 44 -1.95 4.76 9.45
N ARG A 45 -1.90 3.47 9.76
CA ARG A 45 -1.32 2.96 11.01
C ARG A 45 0.18 3.23 11.14
N PHE A 46 0.89 3.33 10.01
CA PHE A 46 2.34 3.54 9.95
C PHE A 46 2.73 4.98 9.62
N ARG A 47 1.86 5.95 9.91
CA ARG A 47 2.16 7.38 9.72
C ARG A 47 3.45 7.79 10.47
N GLY A 48 4.22 8.69 9.88
CA GLY A 48 5.52 9.13 10.35
C GLY A 48 6.66 8.12 10.15
N LYS A 49 6.39 6.85 9.78
CA LYS A 49 7.46 5.89 9.55
C LYS A 49 8.22 6.18 8.26
N ARG A 50 9.52 5.94 8.30
CA ARG A 50 10.42 6.04 7.14
C ARG A 50 10.64 4.66 6.54
N VAL A 51 10.43 4.55 5.23
CA VAL A 51 10.20 3.26 4.56
C VAL A 51 10.85 3.27 3.18
N VAL A 52 11.32 2.13 2.66
CA VAL A 52 12.00 2.07 1.37
C VAL A 52 10.99 1.78 0.25
N TYR A 53 11.05 2.56 -0.83
CA TYR A 53 10.27 2.32 -2.03
C TYR A 53 10.87 1.19 -2.86
N LEU A 54 10.07 0.22 -3.30
CA LEU A 54 10.55 -0.91 -4.11
C LEU A 54 10.10 -0.81 -5.57
N LYS A 55 8.79 -0.78 -5.82
CA LYS A 55 8.23 -0.89 -7.18
C LYS A 55 6.86 -0.21 -7.30
N ASN A 56 6.52 0.31 -8.48
CA ASN A 56 5.16 0.75 -8.82
C ASN A 56 4.28 -0.45 -9.22
N LEU A 57 3.06 -0.52 -8.69
CA LEU A 57 2.09 -1.57 -9.00
C LEU A 57 1.09 -1.10 -10.08
N GLU A 58 0.37 -2.06 -10.64
CA GLU A 58 -0.62 -1.87 -11.72
C GLU A 58 -1.78 -0.95 -11.31
N ASP A 59 -2.12 -0.93 -10.02
CA ASP A 59 -3.17 -0.08 -9.44
C ASP A 59 -2.69 1.36 -9.15
N ASN A 60 -1.51 1.75 -9.66
CA ASN A 60 -0.83 3.03 -9.38
C ASN A 60 -0.50 3.24 -7.89
N THR A 61 -0.42 2.15 -7.13
CA THR A 61 0.10 2.17 -5.76
C THR A 61 1.56 1.76 -5.71
N LEU A 62 2.25 2.20 -4.66
CA LEU A 62 3.65 1.91 -4.42
C LEU A 62 3.74 0.67 -3.53
N LEU A 63 4.60 -0.27 -3.93
CA LEU A 63 5.09 -1.29 -3.04
C LEU A 63 6.24 -0.73 -2.21
N VAL A 64 6.10 -0.86 -0.91
CA VAL A 64 6.97 -0.24 0.08
C VAL A 64 7.31 -1.29 1.13
N SER A 65 8.57 -1.31 1.59
CA SER A 65 9.01 -2.15 2.73
C SER A 65 9.82 -1.34 3.71
N GLY A 66 9.47 -1.43 4.98
CA GLY A 66 10.29 -0.91 6.06
C GLY A 66 10.86 -2.10 6.77
N PRO A 67 12.16 -2.41 6.64
CA PRO A 67 12.70 -3.66 7.14
C PRO A 67 12.11 -3.99 8.50
N PHE A 68 11.32 -5.06 8.58
CA PHE A 68 10.28 -5.21 9.61
C PHE A 68 10.90 -5.19 11.02
N LYS A 69 12.13 -5.71 11.12
CA LYS A 69 12.98 -5.69 12.32
C LYS A 69 13.36 -4.29 12.81
N VAL A 70 13.36 -3.27 11.94
CA VAL A 70 13.81 -1.90 12.23
C VAL A 70 12.63 -1.02 12.63
N ASN A 71 11.55 -1.00 11.86
CA ASN A 71 10.45 -0.04 12.04
C ASN A 71 9.05 -0.68 12.14
N GLY A 72 8.95 -2.00 12.00
CA GLY A 72 7.70 -2.75 12.10
C GLY A 72 6.73 -2.57 10.93
N VAL A 73 7.17 -2.04 9.78
CA VAL A 73 6.33 -1.81 8.60
C VAL A 73 6.51 -2.95 7.60
N PRO A 74 5.58 -3.92 7.49
CA PRO A 74 5.75 -5.02 6.54
C PRO A 74 5.64 -4.53 5.09
N LEU A 75 5.92 -5.42 4.14
CA LEU A 75 5.62 -5.26 2.72
C LEU A 75 4.16 -4.82 2.57
N ARG A 76 3.97 -3.61 2.04
CA ARG A 76 2.66 -2.97 2.02
C ARG A 76 2.48 -2.10 0.80
N ARG A 77 1.24 -2.06 0.33
CA ARG A 77 0.78 -1.11 -0.69
C ARG A 77 0.46 0.24 -0.06
N VAL A 78 0.94 1.30 -0.70
CA VAL A 78 0.75 2.68 -0.25
C VAL A 78 0.41 3.55 -1.47
N ASN A 79 -0.56 4.46 -1.34
CA ASN A 79 -0.84 5.42 -2.40
C ASN A 79 0.25 6.52 -2.41
N ALA A 80 0.79 6.81 -3.60
CA ALA A 80 1.83 7.81 -3.82
C ALA A 80 1.49 9.22 -3.29
N ARG A 81 0.19 9.57 -3.17
CA ARG A 81 -0.25 10.87 -2.63
C ARG A 81 0.03 11.04 -1.14
N TYR A 82 0.05 9.96 -0.38
CA TYR A 82 0.22 10.00 1.09
C TYR A 82 1.66 9.76 1.53
N VAL A 83 2.60 10.19 0.69
CA VAL A 83 4.02 9.95 0.88
C VAL A 83 4.82 11.20 0.58
N ILE A 84 5.83 11.47 1.42
CA ILE A 84 6.91 12.40 1.10
C ILE A 84 8.12 11.59 0.65
N ALA A 85 8.60 11.85 -0.57
CA ALA A 85 9.86 11.30 -1.05
C ALA A 85 11.00 12.14 -0.51
N THR A 86 11.97 11.50 0.15
CA THR A 86 13.19 12.18 0.58
C THR A 86 14.28 12.09 -0.49
N SER A 87 15.36 12.83 -0.28
CA SER A 87 16.57 12.83 -1.11
C SER A 87 17.43 11.57 -0.90
N THR A 88 17.25 10.86 0.21
CA THR A 88 18.01 9.64 0.54
C THR A 88 17.57 8.46 -0.33
N LYS A 89 18.55 7.76 -0.91
CA LYS A 89 18.34 6.58 -1.76
C LYS A 89 19.14 5.39 -1.24
N VAL A 90 18.58 4.21 -1.38
CA VAL A 90 19.18 2.90 -1.09
C VAL A 90 19.22 2.12 -2.40
N ASN A 91 20.27 1.34 -2.66
CA ASN A 91 20.29 0.47 -3.83
C ASN A 91 19.31 -0.71 -3.64
N VAL A 92 18.46 -0.99 -4.63
CA VAL A 92 17.41 -2.04 -4.59
C VAL A 92 17.56 -3.04 -5.74
N GLU A 93 18.62 -2.94 -6.54
CA GLU A 93 18.84 -3.82 -7.71
C GLU A 93 18.89 -5.31 -7.36
N GLY A 94 19.35 -5.66 -6.14
CA GLY A 94 19.43 -7.04 -5.66
C GLY A 94 18.17 -7.57 -4.95
N VAL A 95 17.03 -6.86 -4.99
CA VAL A 95 15.80 -7.28 -4.34
C VAL A 95 14.84 -7.88 -5.36
N ASP A 96 14.42 -9.13 -5.16
CA ASP A 96 13.45 -9.79 -6.02
C ASP A 96 12.02 -9.32 -5.71
N VAL A 97 11.46 -8.51 -6.61
CA VAL A 97 10.12 -7.90 -6.44
C VAL A 97 9.07 -8.45 -7.42
N SER A 98 9.44 -9.39 -8.29
CA SER A 98 8.59 -9.92 -9.37
C SER A 98 7.31 -10.61 -8.86
N LYS A 99 7.39 -11.28 -7.70
CA LYS A 99 6.27 -12.00 -7.06
C LYS A 99 5.13 -11.07 -6.58
N PHE A 100 5.43 -9.81 -6.29
CA PHE A 100 4.51 -8.93 -5.54
C PHE A 100 3.63 -8.10 -6.47
N ASN A 101 2.38 -8.54 -6.65
CA ASN A 101 1.36 -7.86 -7.45
C ASN A 101 0.15 -7.40 -6.60
N VAL A 102 -0.78 -6.66 -7.22
CA VAL A 102 -1.99 -6.12 -6.57
C VAL A 102 -2.82 -7.23 -5.92
N GLU A 103 -2.96 -8.36 -6.62
CA GLU A 103 -3.71 -9.55 -6.18
C GLU A 103 -3.12 -10.19 -4.93
N TYR A 104 -1.77 -10.25 -4.84
CA TYR A 104 -1.08 -10.77 -3.66
C TYR A 104 -1.49 -10.00 -2.39
N PHE A 105 -1.76 -8.70 -2.49
CA PHE A 105 -2.18 -7.86 -1.38
C PHE A 105 -3.70 -7.62 -1.32
N ALA A 106 -4.51 -8.31 -2.12
CA ALA A 106 -5.95 -8.22 -2.04
C ALA A 106 -6.44 -8.71 -0.67
N ARG A 107 -7.47 -8.04 -0.15
CA ARG A 107 -8.12 -8.49 1.09
C ARG A 107 -8.97 -9.71 0.74
N GLU A 108 -8.83 -10.78 1.52
CA GLU A 108 -9.74 -11.92 1.44
C GLU A 108 -11.17 -11.44 1.71
N GLN A 109 -12.07 -11.74 0.77
CA GLN A 109 -13.48 -11.46 0.93
C GLN A 109 -14.10 -12.61 1.72
N LYS A 110 -14.66 -12.30 2.89
CA LYS A 110 -15.51 -13.26 3.59
C LYS A 110 -16.84 -13.36 2.82
N PRO A 111 -17.39 -14.56 2.61
CA PRO A 111 -18.72 -14.70 2.02
C PRO A 111 -19.72 -13.92 2.88
N LYS A 112 -20.62 -13.17 2.23
CA LYS A 112 -21.71 -12.48 2.94
C LYS A 112 -22.62 -13.57 3.52
N SER A 113 -22.59 -13.78 4.84
CA SER A 113 -23.59 -14.59 5.52
C SER A 113 -24.96 -13.90 5.43
N LYS A 114 -26.04 -14.69 5.43
CA LYS A 114 -27.40 -14.16 5.54
C LYS A 114 -27.47 -13.45 6.89
N LYS A 115 -27.71 -12.14 6.89
CA LYS A 115 -27.84 -11.34 8.11
C LYS A 115 -28.96 -11.91 8.99
N SER A 116 -28.62 -12.71 9.98
CA SER A 116 -29.48 -13.11 11.09
C SER A 116 -29.19 -12.20 12.28
N GLU A 117 -30.19 -11.94 13.10
CA GLU A 117 -30.09 -11.04 14.26
C GLU A 117 -29.05 -11.53 15.30
N ALA A 118 -28.83 -12.84 15.36
CA ALA A 118 -27.85 -13.48 16.24
C ALA A 118 -26.38 -13.23 15.83
N GLU A 119 -26.08 -13.10 14.53
CA GLU A 119 -24.70 -12.82 14.04
C GLU A 119 -24.28 -11.35 14.25
N PHE A 120 -25.21 -10.47 14.62
CA PHE A 120 -24.94 -9.03 14.79
C PHE A 120 -24.29 -8.69 16.14
N PHE A 121 -24.48 -9.53 17.17
CA PHE A 121 -23.99 -9.34 18.54
C PHE A 121 -22.71 -10.13 18.86
N GLU A 122 -22.20 -10.94 17.94
CA GLU A 122 -20.89 -11.60 18.11
C GLU A 122 -19.78 -10.54 18.10
N GLU A 123 -19.25 -10.29 19.31
CA GLU A 123 -18.19 -9.33 19.60
C GLU A 123 -16.88 -9.66 18.88
N ALA A 124 -16.27 -8.59 18.37
CA ALA A 124 -14.91 -8.51 17.83
C ALA A 124 -14.59 -9.48 16.66
N PRO A 125 -14.39 -8.96 15.43
CA PRO A 125 -13.94 -9.80 14.33
C PRO A 125 -12.61 -10.47 14.70
N ALA A 126 -12.58 -11.81 14.65
CA ALA A 126 -11.41 -12.63 14.92
C ALA A 126 -10.12 -12.01 14.34
N LYS A 127 -9.08 -11.91 15.17
CA LYS A 127 -7.78 -11.36 14.78
C LYS A 127 -7.28 -12.12 13.56
N LYS A 128 -7.01 -11.41 12.48
CA LYS A 128 -6.50 -12.01 11.25
C LYS A 128 -5.12 -12.59 11.51
N GLU A 129 -5.01 -13.91 11.50
CA GLU A 129 -3.73 -14.60 11.57
C GLU A 129 -2.91 -14.32 10.31
N ILE A 130 -1.61 -14.11 10.50
CA ILE A 130 -0.70 -13.81 9.41
C ILE A 130 -0.26 -15.14 8.80
N LYS A 131 -0.49 -15.30 7.48
CA LYS A 131 -0.01 -16.47 6.74
C LYS A 131 1.51 -16.61 6.86
N SER A 132 1.99 -17.83 7.10
CA SER A 132 3.42 -18.16 7.20
C SER A 132 4.21 -17.75 5.97
N GLU A 133 3.62 -17.88 4.78
CA GLU A 133 4.20 -17.46 3.50
C GLU A 133 4.61 -15.98 3.49
N ARG A 134 3.76 -15.09 4.02
CA ARG A 134 4.07 -13.65 4.06
C ARG A 134 5.25 -13.34 4.98
N VAL A 135 5.42 -14.13 6.03
CA VAL A 135 6.55 -13.98 6.95
C VAL A 135 7.84 -14.43 6.28
N ALA A 136 7.81 -15.52 5.50
CA ALA A 136 8.96 -15.99 4.73
C ALA A 136 9.36 -14.98 3.64
N ASP A 137 8.38 -14.50 2.86
CA ASP A 137 8.60 -13.48 1.82
C ASP A 137 9.20 -12.19 2.41
N GLN A 138 8.70 -11.75 3.56
CA GLN A 138 9.24 -10.58 4.26
C GLN A 138 10.70 -10.78 4.67
N LYS A 139 11.04 -11.95 5.24
CA LYS A 139 12.41 -12.25 5.68
C LYS A 139 13.40 -12.23 4.51
N SER A 140 13.00 -12.75 3.36
CA SER A 140 13.82 -12.75 2.15
C SER A 140 14.14 -11.32 1.69
N VAL A 141 13.11 -10.49 1.53
CA VAL A 141 13.27 -9.09 1.10
C VAL A 141 14.05 -8.27 2.13
N ASP A 142 13.76 -8.45 3.42
CA ASP A 142 14.44 -7.73 4.48
C ASP A 142 15.93 -8.09 4.59
N ALA A 143 16.31 -9.34 4.31
CA ALA A 143 17.71 -9.74 4.33
C ALA A 143 18.54 -8.96 3.29
N ALA A 144 18.01 -8.82 2.07
CA ALA A 144 18.63 -8.04 1.01
C ALA A 144 18.66 -6.54 1.33
N LEU A 145 17.57 -5.96 1.85
CA LEU A 145 17.56 -4.54 2.21
C LEU A 145 18.48 -4.22 3.40
N LEU A 146 18.56 -5.11 4.38
CA LEU A 146 19.40 -4.90 5.56
C LEU A 146 20.89 -4.97 5.26
N SER A 147 21.31 -5.73 4.24
CA SER A 147 22.72 -5.74 3.82
C SER A 147 23.12 -4.38 3.24
N GLU A 148 22.25 -3.77 2.42
CA GLU A 148 22.49 -2.45 1.84
C GLU A 148 22.42 -1.34 2.88
N ILE A 149 21.41 -1.36 3.76
CA ILE A 149 21.21 -0.33 4.79
C ILE A 149 22.38 -0.26 5.77
N LYS A 150 23.08 -1.37 6.01
CA LYS A 150 24.25 -1.40 6.90
C LYS A 150 25.47 -0.72 6.27
N LYS A 151 25.55 -0.61 4.94
CA LYS A 151 26.67 0.05 4.25
C LYS A 151 26.70 1.54 4.53
N THR A 152 25.54 2.17 4.66
CA THR A 152 25.43 3.59 4.97
C THR A 152 25.39 3.80 6.50
N PRO A 153 26.33 4.58 7.07
CA PRO A 153 26.34 4.88 8.50
C PRO A 153 25.01 5.53 8.95
N LEU A 154 24.53 5.14 10.13
CA LEU A 154 23.33 5.69 10.80
C LEU A 154 21.98 5.52 10.05
N LEU A 155 21.97 4.98 8.84
CA LEU A 155 20.73 4.82 8.05
C LEU A 155 19.71 3.91 8.74
N LYS A 156 20.18 2.87 9.43
CA LYS A 156 19.32 2.00 10.26
C LYS A 156 18.59 2.79 11.36
N GLN A 157 19.29 3.71 12.03
CA GLN A 157 18.69 4.54 13.08
C GLN A 157 17.72 5.56 12.48
N TYR A 158 18.06 6.14 11.33
CA TYR A 158 17.18 7.03 10.58
C TYR A 158 15.85 6.36 10.20
N LEU A 159 15.89 5.12 9.70
CA LEU A 159 14.70 4.34 9.36
C LEU A 159 13.86 3.91 10.57
N ALA A 160 14.49 3.68 11.73
CA ALA A 160 13.80 3.36 12.97
C ALA A 160 13.07 4.58 13.56
N ALA A 161 13.68 5.77 13.44
CA ALA A 161 13.12 7.01 13.92
C ALA A 161 11.84 7.38 13.15
N SER A 162 10.87 7.95 13.86
CA SER A 162 9.61 8.42 13.27
C SER A 162 9.72 9.92 12.95
N PHE A 163 9.13 10.33 11.83
CA PHE A 163 9.00 11.73 11.44
C PHE A 163 7.81 12.37 12.19
N SER A 164 8.07 13.51 12.82
CA SER A 164 7.08 14.41 13.37
C SER A 164 7.58 15.83 13.23
N LEU A 165 6.66 16.78 13.12
CA LEU A 165 7.00 18.21 13.20
C LEU A 165 6.98 18.63 14.67
N LYS A 166 7.99 19.40 15.08
CA LYS A 166 8.04 20.03 16.41
C LYS A 166 7.70 21.52 16.30
N ASN A 167 7.52 22.15 17.46
CA ASN A 167 7.34 23.60 17.52
C ASN A 167 8.54 24.31 16.87
N GLY A 168 8.26 25.15 15.88
CA GLY A 168 9.27 25.85 15.08
C GLY A 168 9.55 25.24 13.72
N ASP A 169 9.21 23.97 13.48
CA ASP A 169 9.41 23.33 12.18
C ASP A 169 8.41 23.87 11.15
N ARG A 170 8.92 24.36 10.02
CA ARG A 170 8.13 24.94 8.92
C ARG A 170 8.28 24.07 7.67
N PRO A 171 7.28 23.25 7.30
CA PRO A 171 7.40 22.28 6.20
C PRO A 171 7.78 22.86 4.84
N HIS A 172 7.43 24.12 4.57
CA HIS A 172 7.81 24.81 3.33
C HIS A 172 9.29 25.20 3.28
N LEU A 173 10.00 25.21 4.42
CA LEU A 173 11.44 25.43 4.51
C LEU A 173 12.23 24.12 4.63
N LEU A 174 11.56 23.01 4.98
CA LEU A 174 12.21 21.71 5.10
C LEU A 174 12.56 21.16 3.71
N LYS A 175 13.80 20.68 3.59
CA LYS A 175 14.26 19.93 2.43
C LYS A 175 14.16 18.45 2.76
N PHE A 176 13.34 17.75 1.98
CA PHE A 176 13.13 16.31 2.11
C PHE A 176 14.07 15.56 1.16
#